data_AF-A0A1H8H078-F1
#
_entry.id   AF-A0A1H8H078-F1
#
_cell.length_a   1.000
_cell.length_b   1.000
_cell.length_c   1.000
_cell.angle_alpha   90.00
_cell.angle_beta   90.00
_cell.angle_gamma   90.00
#
_symmetry.space_group_name_H-M   'P 1'
#
loop_
_entity.id
_entity.type
_entity.pdbx_description
1 polymer ?
#
loop_
_entity_poly.entity_id
_entity_poly.type
_entity_poly.pdbx_seq_one_letter_code
_entity_poly.pdbx_strand_id
1 'polypeptide(L)'
;MARFTGVELSAESIQKAREWFADNAQGCINEVVSGEVKVNDIESYIQWRKESIAEALDGCYDYTLAFLQKAHTIQTGECVALLP
;
A
#
# COMPACT_ATOMS: atom_id res chain seq x y z
N MET A 1 -8.72 -14.80 10.13
CA MET A 1 -7.60 -14.53 9.20
C MET A 1 -8.16 -13.90 7.94
N ALA A 2 -7.42 -13.00 7.28
CA ALA A 2 -7.90 -12.30 6.09
C ALA A 2 -7.99 -13.27 4.89
N ARG A 3 -8.99 -13.11 4.03
CA ARG A 3 -9.24 -13.98 2.87
C ARG A 3 -9.54 -13.14 1.63
N PHE A 4 -8.98 -13.53 0.49
CA PHE A 4 -9.24 -12.90 -0.80
C PHE A 4 -9.38 -13.99 -1.87
N THR A 5 -10.40 -13.89 -2.72
CA THR A 5 -10.64 -14.84 -3.83
C THR A 5 -10.59 -16.32 -3.44
N GLY A 6 -11.05 -16.65 -2.23
CA GLY A 6 -11.05 -18.01 -1.71
C GLY A 6 -9.73 -18.46 -1.05
N VAL A 7 -8.66 -17.68 -1.15
CA VAL A 7 -7.33 -17.95 -0.57
C VAL A 7 -7.18 -17.25 0.78
N GLU A 8 -6.71 -17.98 1.78
CA GLU A 8 -6.36 -17.44 3.09
C GLU A 8 -4.98 -16.76 3.02
N LEU A 9 -4.90 -15.52 3.51
CA LEU A 9 -3.69 -14.70 3.45
C LEU A 9 -2.81 -14.96 4.68
N SER A 10 -1.54 -15.25 4.44
CA SER A 10 -0.54 -15.43 5.48
C SER A 10 -0.16 -14.12 6.15
N ALA A 11 0.26 -14.18 7.41
CA ALA A 11 0.80 -13.03 8.13
C ALA A 11 2.00 -12.39 7.40
N GLU A 12 2.84 -13.19 6.73
CA GLU A 12 3.95 -12.71 5.93
C GLU A 12 3.46 -11.87 4.73
N SER A 13 2.45 -12.35 4.00
CA SER A 13 1.91 -11.62 2.85
C SER A 13 1.24 -10.30 3.25
N ILE A 14 0.57 -10.28 4.41
CA ILE A 14 -0.02 -9.08 5.00
C ILE A 14 1.08 -8.08 5.37
N GLN A 15 2.12 -8.53 6.07
CA GLN A 15 3.23 -7.66 6.47
C GLN A 15 3.93 -7.05 5.25
N LYS A 16 4.22 -7.86 4.22
CA LYS A 16 4.82 -7.36 2.98
C LYS A 16 3.90 -6.40 2.22
N ALA A 17 2.58 -6.60 2.28
CA ALA A 17 1.65 -5.66 1.67
C ALA A 17 1.68 -4.29 2.39
N ARG A 18 1.74 -4.28 3.73
CA ARG A 18 1.89 -3.04 4.52
C ARG A 18 3.17 -2.29 4.14
N GLU A 19 4.29 -3.01 4.09
CA GLU A 19 5.58 -2.46 3.65
C GLU A 19 5.50 -1.91 2.23
N TRP A 20 4.86 -2.63 1.30
CA TRP A 20 4.69 -2.16 -0.07
C TRP A 20 3.93 -0.83 -0.17
N PHE A 21 2.85 -0.65 0.61
CA PHE A 21 2.11 0.62 0.61
C PHE A 21 2.90 1.75 1.27
N ALA A 22 3.65 1.46 2.33
CA ALA A 22 4.56 2.42 2.97
C ALA A 22 5.66 2.86 1.99
N ASP A 23 6.32 1.92 1.31
CA ASP A 23 7.36 2.18 0.31
C ASP A 23 6.81 3.00 -0.86
N ASN A 24 5.60 2.70 -1.32
CA ASN A 24 4.95 3.47 -2.37
C ASN A 24 4.70 4.93 -1.94
N ALA A 25 4.25 5.16 -0.70
CA ALA A 25 4.08 6.51 -0.17
C ALA A 25 5.42 7.25 -0.02
N GLN A 26 6.49 6.56 0.38
CA GLN A 26 7.84 7.13 0.40
C GLN A 26 8.36 7.44 -1.00
N GLY A 27 8.07 6.60 -2.00
CA GLY A 27 8.35 6.85 -3.41
C GLY A 27 7.74 8.16 -3.89
N CYS A 28 6.45 8.39 -3.59
CA CYS A 28 5.79 9.65 -3.90
C CYS A 28 6.45 10.87 -3.25
N ILE A 29 6.94 10.75 -2.00
CA ILE A 29 7.72 11.84 -1.35
C ILE A 29 8.99 12.11 -2.15
N ASN A 30 9.72 11.06 -2.54
CA ASN A 30 10.98 11.20 -3.28
C ASN A 30 10.78 11.85 -4.66
N GLU A 31 9.72 11.49 -5.38
CA GLU A 31 9.33 12.10 -6.67
C GLU A 31 9.05 13.61 -6.53
N VAL A 32 8.37 14.01 -5.45
CA VAL A 32 8.11 15.44 -5.17
C VAL A 32 9.38 16.18 -4.76
N VAL A 33 10.21 15.59 -3.88
CA VAL A 33 11.46 16.20 -3.40
C VAL A 33 12.49 16.34 -4.53
N SER A 34 12.57 15.36 -5.43
CA SER A 34 13.44 15.42 -6.60
C SER A 34 12.95 16.37 -7.70
N GLY A 35 11.67 16.77 -7.65
CA GLY A 35 11.04 17.63 -8.65
C GLY A 35 10.54 16.90 -9.90
N GLU A 36 10.55 15.56 -9.91
CA GLU A 36 9.96 14.73 -10.97
C GLU A 36 8.45 14.95 -11.06
N VAL A 37 7.78 15.06 -9.91
CA VAL A 37 6.34 15.33 -9.80
C VAL A 37 6.12 16.69 -9.12
N LYS A 38 5.16 17.45 -9.64
CA LYS A 38 4.75 18.74 -9.06
C LYS A 38 3.41 18.60 -8.34
N VAL A 39 3.35 19.13 -7.13
CA VAL A 39 2.14 19.26 -6.32
C VAL A 39 1.97 20.73 -5.91
N ASN A 40 0.73 21.14 -5.59
CA ASN A 40 0.44 22.54 -5.27
C ASN A 40 1.06 22.99 -3.94
N ASP A 41 1.06 22.12 -2.93
CA ASP A 41 1.64 22.36 -1.60
C ASP A 41 2.50 21.15 -1.22
N ILE A 42 3.82 21.36 -1.26
CA ILE A 42 4.81 20.31 -1.00
C ILE A 42 4.82 19.89 0.47
N GLU A 43 4.71 20.86 1.39
CA GLU A 43 4.83 20.58 2.82
C GLU A 43 3.64 19.74 3.31
N SER A 44 2.42 20.18 2.98
CA SER A 44 1.20 19.44 3.32
C SER A 44 1.17 18.06 2.66
N TYR A 45 1.64 17.94 1.41
CA TYR A 45 1.71 16.65 0.72
C TYR A 45 2.68 15.67 1.39
N ILE A 46 3.88 16.13 1.74
CA ILE A 46 4.88 15.31 2.43
C ILE A 46 4.34 14.85 3.79
N GLN A 47 3.69 15.76 4.53
CA GLN A 47 3.11 15.41 5.82
C GLN A 47 2.02 14.34 5.69
N TRP A 48 1.09 14.52 4.75
CA TRP A 48 0.06 13.52 4.46
C TRP A 48 0.65 12.15 4.06
N ARG A 49 1.72 12.13 3.27
CA ARG A 49 2.40 10.87 2.90
C ARG A 49 3.11 10.21 4.08
N LYS A 50 3.71 10.98 4.99
CA LYS A 50 4.29 10.43 6.24
C LYS A 50 3.23 9.79 7.13
N GLU A 51 2.06 10.40 7.22
CA GLU A 51 0.91 9.81 7.92
C GLU A 51 0.45 8.52 7.23
N SER A 52 0.33 8.53 5.90
CA SER A 52 -0.02 7.33 5.13
C SER A 52 0.97 6.17 5.34
N ILE A 53 2.27 6.46 5.46
CA ILE A 53 3.30 5.46 5.79
C ILE A 53 3.01 4.82 7.15
N ALA A 54 2.77 5.64 8.17
CA ALA A 54 2.49 5.15 9.52
C ALA A 54 1.19 4.31 9.56
N GLU A 55 0.12 4.79 8.94
CA GLU A 55 -1.16 4.10 8.85
C GLU A 55 -1.05 2.75 8.10
N ALA A 56 -0.27 2.70 7.02
CA ALA A 56 -0.01 1.45 6.31
C ALA A 56 0.71 0.43 7.20
N LEU A 57 1.75 0.84 7.93
CA LEU A 57 2.50 -0.05 8.82
C LEU A 57 1.68 -0.51 10.04
N ASP A 58 0.79 0.33 10.56
CA ASP A 58 -0.13 -0.01 11.65
C ASP A 58 -1.27 -0.96 11.19
N GLY A 59 -1.46 -1.09 9.88
CA GLY A 59 -2.47 -1.96 9.29
C GLY A 59 -3.85 -1.33 9.20
N CYS A 60 -3.93 0.01 9.19
CA CYS A 60 -5.19 0.75 9.04
C CYS A 60 -5.92 0.43 7.72
N TYR A 61 -5.24 -0.19 6.75
CA TYR A 61 -5.77 -0.50 5.42
C TYR A 61 -5.95 -1.99 5.14
N ASP A 62 -5.68 -2.86 6.11
CA ASP A 62 -5.66 -4.32 5.93
C ASP A 62 -6.99 -4.91 5.43
N TYR A 63 -8.10 -4.20 5.66
CA TYR A 63 -9.44 -4.60 5.25
C TYR A 63 -9.82 -4.18 3.82
N THR A 64 -9.03 -3.29 3.20
CA THR A 64 -9.39 -2.72 1.89
C THR A 64 -9.17 -3.72 0.76
N LEU A 65 -9.99 -3.66 -0.29
CA LEU A 65 -9.87 -4.59 -1.42
C LEU A 65 -8.52 -4.51 -2.13
N ALA A 66 -7.98 -3.29 -2.30
CA ALA A 66 -6.67 -3.09 -2.91
C ALA A 66 -5.54 -3.70 -2.06
N PHE A 67 -5.65 -3.60 -0.72
CA PHE A 67 -4.70 -4.24 0.18
C PHE A 67 -4.78 -5.77 0.09
N LEU A 68 -5.99 -6.32 0.20
CA LEU A 68 -6.20 -7.77 0.15
C LEU A 68 -5.72 -8.37 -1.19
N GLN A 69 -5.98 -7.68 -2.29
CA GLN A 69 -5.45 -8.04 -3.61
C GLN A 69 -3.93 -7.97 -3.65
N LYS A 70 -3.30 -6.92 -3.10
CA LYS A 70 -1.83 -6.81 -3.07
C LYS A 70 -1.21 -7.94 -2.24
N ALA A 71 -1.74 -8.23 -1.07
CA ALA A 71 -1.30 -9.34 -0.22
C ALA A 71 -1.46 -10.69 -0.95
N HIS A 72 -2.61 -10.90 -1.61
CA HIS A 72 -2.83 -12.07 -2.45
C HIS A 72 -1.76 -12.20 -3.55
N THR A 73 -1.55 -11.14 -4.34
CA THR A 73 -0.55 -11.12 -5.42
C THR A 73 0.86 -11.38 -4.91
N ILE A 74 1.23 -10.85 -3.73
CA ILE A 74 2.54 -11.14 -3.11
C ILE A 74 2.66 -12.62 -2.74
N GLN A 75 1.59 -13.23 -2.22
CA GLN A 75 1.59 -14.62 -1.79
C GLN A 75 1.57 -15.61 -2.97
N THR A 76 0.77 -15.35 -4.00
CA THR A 76 0.49 -16.31 -5.07
C THR A 76 1.18 -15.98 -6.39
N GLY A 77 1.63 -14.73 -6.57
CA GLY A 77 2.07 -14.20 -7.85
C GLY A 77 0.91 -13.81 -8.79
N GLU A 78 -0.34 -14.06 -8.41
CA GLU A 78 -1.51 -13.84 -9.26
C GLU A 78 -2.21 -12.52 -8.94
N CYS A 79 -2.29 -11.64 -9.93
CA CYS A 79 -3.04 -10.39 -9.85
C CYS A 79 -4.46 -10.60 -10.37
N VAL A 80 -5.42 -10.78 -9.47
CA VAL A 80 -6.84 -10.99 -9.81
C VAL A 80 -7.54 -9.65 -9.96
N ALA A 81 -8.30 -9.44 -11.04
CA ALA A 81 -9.06 -8.20 -11.23
C ALA A 81 -10.05 -7.94 -10.09
N LEU A 82 -10.16 -6.68 -9.65
CA LEU A 82 -11.10 -6.26 -8.60
C LEU A 82 -12.54 -6.07 -9.09
N LEU A 83 -12.74 -5.98 -10.40
CA LEU A 83 -14.03 -5.75 -11.04
C LEU A 83 -14.43 -6.98 -11.89
N PRO A 84 -15.73 -7.32 -11.93
CA PRO A 84 -16.25 -8.39 -12.78
C PRO A 84 -16.14 -8.08 -14.28
#